data_AF-A0A1C3V2I3-F1
#
_entry.id   AF-A0A1C3V2I3-F1
#
_cell.length_a   1.000
_cell.length_b   1.000
_cell.length_c   1.000
_cell.angle_alpha   90.00
_cell.angle_beta   90.00
_cell.angle_gamma   90.00
#
_symmetry.space_group_name_H-M   'P 1'
#
loop_
_entity.id
_entity.type
_entity.pdbx_description
1 polymer ?
#
loop_
_entity_poly.entity_id
_entity_poly.type
_entity_poly.pdbx_seq_one_letter_code
_entity_poly.pdbx_strand_id
1 'polypeptide(L)'
;MLSSEYACRRNLRSLRLIVSEPEPSVLAMLRDIQENSASTFIRETLGVFTNMTEQTFSGIYSTASKDTQWLSLDNYAALVCGNAFKSSDIASGRKDVFLNIPASILRSYPGIGRVISGSLINAMVRADGDFRHRALFMLDEVDLLGYMRILEEARDRGRKYGITLMLMYQSVGQLERHFGKDGATSWIEGCAFTSYAAIKALYTARNVSALCGDMTVEVRGRSRNLGWSNSDSSARQSESISFQRRPLIMPHEITQSMRKDEQIIIVQGHSPIRCGRAIYFRRKELNEVAKVNRFVKF
;
A
#
# COMPACT_ATOMS: atom_id res chain seq x y z
N MET A 1 13.90 2.86 -29.45
CA MET A 1 15.28 3.42 -29.49
C MET A 1 15.27 4.77 -28.79
N LEU A 2 16.33 5.13 -28.05
CA LEU A 2 16.47 6.41 -27.36
C LEU A 2 17.48 7.31 -28.11
N SER A 3 17.22 8.62 -28.24
CA SER A 3 18.10 9.56 -28.98
C SER A 3 19.51 9.62 -28.38
N SER A 4 20.53 9.30 -29.19
CA SER A 4 21.95 9.28 -28.81
C SER A 4 22.46 10.63 -28.29
N GLU A 5 21.91 11.74 -28.79
CA GLU A 5 22.28 13.11 -28.42
C GLU A 5 22.11 13.38 -26.92
N TYR A 6 21.16 12.71 -26.27
CA TYR A 6 20.88 12.87 -24.85
C TYR A 6 21.48 11.78 -23.98
N ALA A 7 22.36 10.89 -24.48
CA ALA A 7 22.83 9.71 -23.75
C ALA A 7 23.28 9.98 -22.30
N CYS A 8 24.03 11.06 -22.05
CA CYS A 8 24.51 11.45 -20.72
C CYS A 8 23.54 12.36 -19.93
N ARG A 9 22.40 12.73 -20.52
CA ARG A 9 21.37 13.63 -19.96
C ARG A 9 20.00 12.93 -19.83
N ARG A 10 19.94 11.60 -19.91
CA ARG A 10 18.69 10.82 -19.74
C ARG A 10 18.38 10.57 -18.26
N ASN A 11 18.13 11.64 -17.51
CA ASN A 11 17.73 11.53 -16.11
C ASN A 11 16.65 12.56 -15.77
N LEU A 12 16.02 12.37 -14.60
CA LEU A 12 14.93 13.23 -14.14
C LEU A 12 15.40 14.67 -13.88
N ARG A 13 16.67 14.89 -13.58
CA ARG A 13 17.24 16.24 -13.42
C ARG A 13 17.26 17.00 -14.75
N SER A 14 17.63 16.33 -15.83
CA SER A 14 17.57 16.92 -17.17
C SER A 14 16.13 17.23 -17.59
N LEU A 15 15.16 16.37 -17.26
CA LEU A 15 13.74 16.68 -17.43
C LEU A 15 13.37 17.94 -16.64
N ARG A 16 13.80 18.06 -15.38
CA ARG A 16 13.53 19.23 -14.54
C ARG A 16 14.08 20.51 -15.15
N LEU A 17 15.29 20.47 -15.71
CA LEU A 17 15.89 21.63 -16.38
C LEU A 17 15.02 22.09 -17.55
N ILE A 18 14.55 21.17 -18.39
CA ILE A 18 13.68 21.48 -19.53
C ILE A 18 12.36 22.13 -19.06
N VAL A 19 11.67 21.53 -18.08
CA VAL A 19 10.38 22.06 -17.58
C VAL A 19 10.52 23.24 -16.61
N SER A 20 11.73 23.81 -16.50
CA SER A 20 11.98 25.06 -15.78
C SER A 20 12.25 26.23 -16.75
N GLU A 21 12.51 25.95 -18.03
CA GLU A 21 12.69 26.96 -19.07
C GLU A 21 11.35 27.60 -19.46
N PRO A 22 11.30 28.87 -19.92
CA PRO A 22 10.06 29.51 -20.36
C PRO A 22 9.27 28.65 -21.36
N GLU A 23 7.95 28.61 -21.20
CA GLU A 23 7.05 27.80 -22.03
C GLU A 23 7.28 27.97 -23.55
N PRO A 24 7.46 29.20 -24.09
CA PRO A 24 7.76 29.39 -25.51
C PRO A 24 9.08 28.75 -25.94
N SER A 25 10.10 28.78 -25.07
CA SER A 25 11.41 28.17 -25.32
C SER A 25 11.32 26.65 -25.40
N VAL A 26 10.51 26.03 -24.53
CA VAL A 26 10.28 24.58 -24.56
C VAL A 26 9.49 24.18 -25.81
N LEU A 27 8.47 24.95 -26.19
CA LEU A 27 7.74 24.71 -27.45
C LEU A 27 8.65 24.83 -28.68
N ALA A 28 9.52 25.84 -28.71
CA ALA A 28 10.50 26.01 -29.78
C ALA A 28 11.47 24.81 -29.84
N MET A 29 11.97 24.34 -28.68
CA MET A 29 12.79 23.14 -28.60
C MET A 29 12.06 21.90 -29.14
N LEU A 30 10.79 21.69 -28.78
CA LEU A 30 10.01 20.54 -29.25
C LEU A 30 9.76 20.59 -30.76
N ARG A 31 9.50 21.78 -31.33
CA ARG A 31 9.36 21.99 -32.78
C ARG A 31 10.66 21.70 -33.52
N ASP A 32 11.78 22.22 -33.03
CA ASP A 32 13.10 21.96 -33.60
C ASP A 32 13.43 20.45 -33.63
N ILE A 33 13.19 19.74 -32.52
CA ILE A 33 13.39 18.28 -32.47
C ILE A 33 12.44 17.56 -33.44
N GLN A 34 11.19 18.01 -33.57
CA GLN A 34 10.23 17.41 -34.50
C GLN A 34 10.67 17.57 -35.97
N GLU A 35 11.21 18.72 -36.35
CA GLU A 35 11.64 18.99 -37.72
C GLU A 35 12.94 18.26 -38.06
N ASN A 36 13.90 18.25 -37.12
CA ASN A 36 15.27 17.79 -37.38
C ASN A 36 15.55 16.34 -36.95
N SER A 37 14.66 15.70 -36.17
CA SER A 37 14.88 14.32 -35.72
C SER A 37 14.86 13.32 -36.89
N ALA A 38 15.92 12.52 -36.99
CA ALA A 38 16.01 11.40 -37.92
C ALA A 38 15.00 10.26 -37.65
N SER A 39 14.41 10.21 -36.45
CA SER A 39 13.46 9.17 -36.06
C SER A 39 12.01 9.59 -36.31
N THR A 40 11.33 8.89 -37.23
CA THR A 40 9.90 9.09 -37.50
C THR A 40 9.05 8.99 -36.24
N PHE A 41 9.32 8.00 -35.38
CA PHE A 41 8.64 7.83 -34.10
C PHE A 41 8.70 9.09 -33.21
N ILE A 42 9.87 9.74 -33.12
CA ILE A 42 10.03 10.96 -32.33
C ILE A 42 9.21 12.10 -32.94
N ARG A 43 9.25 12.26 -34.27
CA ARG A 43 8.50 13.31 -34.97
C ARG A 43 6.99 13.17 -34.80
N GLU A 44 6.47 11.95 -34.94
CA GLU A 44 5.04 11.65 -34.74
C GLU A 44 4.61 11.88 -33.29
N THR A 45 5.42 11.44 -32.32
CA THR A 45 5.12 11.62 -30.89
C THR A 45 5.11 13.09 -30.49
N LEU A 46 6.07 13.88 -30.99
CA LEU A 46 6.16 15.32 -30.70
C LEU A 46 5.10 16.13 -31.42
N GLY A 47 4.63 15.68 -32.60
CA GLY A 47 3.57 16.34 -33.36
C GLY A 47 2.27 16.54 -32.57
N VAL A 48 1.97 15.66 -31.61
CA VAL A 48 0.81 15.83 -30.72
C VAL A 48 0.99 17.05 -29.80
N PHE A 49 2.21 17.32 -29.34
CA PHE A 49 2.53 18.42 -28.44
C PHE A 49 2.71 19.76 -29.16
N THR A 50 3.20 19.75 -30.39
CA THR A 50 3.40 20.99 -31.16
C THR A 50 2.13 21.49 -31.83
N ASN A 51 1.16 20.59 -32.08
CA ASN A 51 -0.12 20.90 -32.72
C ASN A 51 -1.30 21.09 -31.74
N MET A 52 -1.12 20.81 -30.44
CA MET A 52 -2.18 21.06 -29.46
C MET A 52 -2.38 22.55 -29.19
N THR A 53 -3.54 22.92 -28.64
CA THR A 53 -3.82 24.32 -28.29
C THR A 53 -2.89 24.80 -27.19
N GLU A 54 -2.52 26.09 -27.24
CA GLU A 54 -1.64 26.71 -26.24
C GLU A 54 -2.15 26.47 -24.82
N GLN A 55 -3.45 26.68 -24.58
CA GLN A 55 -4.06 26.47 -23.27
C GLN A 55 -3.90 25.03 -22.74
N THR A 56 -3.98 24.02 -23.62
CA THR A 56 -3.78 22.63 -23.22
C THR A 56 -2.31 22.37 -22.89
N PHE A 57 -1.40 22.88 -23.71
CA PHE A 57 0.04 22.76 -23.47
C PHE A 57 0.44 23.44 -22.16
N SER A 58 0.00 24.67 -21.89
CA SER A 58 0.27 25.38 -20.65
C SER A 58 -0.23 24.60 -19.43
N GLY A 59 -1.39 23.93 -19.53
CA GLY A 59 -1.92 23.07 -18.46
C GLY A 59 -1.03 21.85 -18.16
N ILE A 60 -0.54 21.17 -19.22
CA ILE A 60 0.40 20.05 -19.10
C ILE A 60 1.74 20.53 -18.53
N TYR A 61 2.28 21.63 -19.07
CA TYR A 61 3.55 22.22 -18.65
C TYR A 61 3.52 22.62 -17.17
N SER A 62 2.45 23.31 -16.73
CA SER A 62 2.25 23.70 -15.34
C SER A 62 2.22 22.48 -14.40
N THR A 63 1.49 21.42 -14.80
CA THR A 63 1.41 20.17 -14.02
C THR A 63 2.78 19.48 -13.94
N ALA A 64 3.47 19.35 -15.07
CA ALA A 64 4.80 18.75 -15.12
C ALA A 64 5.83 19.54 -14.30
N SER A 65 5.81 20.87 -14.35
CA SER A 65 6.71 21.71 -13.57
C SER A 65 6.45 21.57 -12.07
N LYS A 66 5.18 21.52 -11.65
CA LYS A 66 4.79 21.27 -10.26
C LYS A 66 5.23 19.89 -9.77
N ASP A 67 4.93 18.83 -10.51
CA ASP A 67 5.21 17.45 -10.09
C ASP A 67 6.71 17.11 -10.09
N THR A 68 7.50 17.85 -10.88
CA THR A 68 8.96 17.72 -10.93
C THR A 68 9.70 18.69 -10.01
N GLN A 69 9.01 19.64 -9.36
CA GLN A 69 9.63 20.73 -8.60
C GLN A 69 10.67 20.24 -7.58
N TRP A 70 10.38 19.12 -6.89
CA TRP A 70 11.27 18.53 -5.88
C TRP A 70 12.63 18.07 -6.43
N LEU A 71 12.75 17.85 -7.75
CA LEU A 71 14.02 17.54 -8.42
C LEU A 71 14.96 18.76 -8.51
N SER A 72 14.48 19.95 -8.16
CA SER A 72 15.34 21.14 -8.01
C SER A 72 16.14 21.10 -6.71
N LEU A 73 15.73 20.28 -5.74
CA LEU A 73 16.45 20.10 -4.49
C LEU A 73 17.52 19.02 -4.70
N ASP A 74 18.79 19.43 -4.68
CA ASP A 74 19.93 18.55 -4.99
C ASP A 74 19.92 17.25 -4.18
N ASN A 75 19.63 17.33 -2.89
CA ASN A 75 19.57 16.17 -2.00
C ASN A 75 18.52 15.15 -2.43
N TYR A 76 17.38 15.58 -2.98
CA TYR A 76 16.31 14.68 -3.41
C TYR A 76 16.54 14.18 -4.83
N ALA A 77 17.02 15.06 -5.72
CA ALA A 77 17.37 14.68 -7.08
C ALA A 77 18.47 13.61 -7.10
N ALA A 78 19.46 13.72 -6.21
CA ALA A 78 20.55 12.75 -6.08
C ALA A 78 20.06 11.33 -5.74
N LEU A 79 18.94 11.20 -5.02
CA LEU A 79 18.37 9.88 -4.66
C LEU A 79 17.91 9.08 -5.89
N VAL A 80 17.43 9.77 -6.93
CA VAL A 80 16.86 9.13 -8.13
C VAL A 80 17.72 9.29 -9.39
N CYS A 81 18.65 10.25 -9.39
CA CYS A 81 19.55 10.52 -10.53
C CYS A 81 21.00 10.06 -10.28
N GLY A 82 21.30 9.52 -9.09
CA GLY A 82 22.62 8.98 -8.77
C GLY A 82 22.95 7.68 -9.52
N ASN A 83 24.16 7.17 -9.28
CA ASN A 83 24.70 5.97 -9.93
C ASN A 83 25.07 4.84 -8.95
N ALA A 84 24.57 4.90 -7.71
CA ALA A 84 24.92 3.93 -6.67
C ALA A 84 24.50 2.48 -7.01
N PHE A 85 23.33 2.31 -7.62
CA PHE A 85 22.86 1.04 -8.17
C PHE A 85 21.76 1.29 -9.21
N LYS A 86 21.44 0.29 -10.03
CA LYS A 86 20.33 0.34 -11.00
C LYS A 86 19.10 -0.30 -10.38
N SER A 87 17.90 0.20 -10.70
CA SER A 87 16.66 -0.43 -10.23
C SER A 87 16.53 -1.90 -10.64
N SER A 88 17.10 -2.30 -11.79
CA SER A 88 17.19 -3.69 -12.25
C SER A 88 17.97 -4.62 -11.32
N ASP A 89 18.87 -4.08 -10.49
CA ASP A 89 19.72 -4.90 -9.62
C ASP A 89 18.89 -5.63 -8.54
N ILE A 90 17.67 -5.16 -8.25
CA ILE A 90 16.74 -5.81 -7.33
C ILE A 90 16.33 -7.21 -7.80
N ALA A 91 16.23 -7.43 -9.12
CA ALA A 91 15.90 -8.74 -9.69
C ALA A 91 17.00 -9.79 -9.45
N SER A 92 18.25 -9.33 -9.23
CA SER A 92 19.37 -10.23 -8.89
C SER A 92 19.27 -10.82 -7.48
N GLY A 93 18.44 -10.26 -6.60
CA GLY A 93 18.27 -10.71 -5.22
C GLY A 93 19.48 -10.44 -4.31
N ARG A 94 20.43 -9.61 -4.74
CA ARG A 94 21.65 -9.27 -3.98
C ARG A 94 21.57 -7.91 -3.28
N LYS A 95 20.42 -7.25 -3.33
CA LYS A 95 20.22 -5.87 -2.88
C LYS A 95 18.88 -5.73 -2.18
N ASP A 96 18.94 -5.28 -0.93
CA ASP A 96 17.78 -4.83 -0.17
C ASP A 96 17.78 -3.30 -0.12
N VAL A 97 16.61 -2.70 -0.34
CA VAL A 97 16.45 -1.24 -0.39
C VAL A 97 15.57 -0.80 0.78
N PHE A 98 16.15 -0.04 1.71
CA PHE A 98 15.43 0.55 2.84
C PHE A 98 15.22 2.04 2.58
N LEU A 99 13.95 2.46 2.49
CA LEU A 99 13.58 3.86 2.31
C LEU A 99 13.16 4.47 3.65
N ASN A 100 14.08 5.16 4.30
CA ASN A 100 13.81 5.89 5.53
C ASN A 100 13.61 7.38 5.23
N ILE A 101 12.39 7.75 4.85
CA ILE A 101 12.03 9.13 4.52
C ILE A 101 11.06 9.65 5.58
N PRO A 102 11.34 10.80 6.22
CA PRO A 102 10.40 11.44 7.13
C PRO A 102 9.02 11.66 6.50
N ALA A 103 7.96 11.33 7.23
CA ALA A 103 6.59 11.49 6.75
C ALA A 103 6.23 12.94 6.36
N SER A 104 6.86 13.95 6.99
CA SER A 104 6.71 15.36 6.58
C SER A 104 7.22 15.61 5.17
N ILE A 105 8.35 15.00 4.79
CA ILE A 105 8.92 15.13 3.44
C ILE A 105 8.03 14.41 2.42
N LEU A 106 7.57 13.20 2.72
CA LEU A 106 6.67 12.48 1.81
C LEU A 106 5.31 13.18 1.62
N ARG A 107 4.79 13.89 2.65
CA ARG A 107 3.60 14.73 2.49
C ARG A 107 3.82 15.91 1.55
N SER A 108 4.98 16.57 1.65
CA SER A 108 5.31 17.70 0.78
C SER A 108 5.67 17.26 -0.64
N TYR A 109 6.37 16.13 -0.77
CA TYR A 109 6.93 15.64 -2.03
C TYR A 109 6.70 14.13 -2.20
N PRO A 110 5.44 13.69 -2.39
CA PRO A 110 5.11 12.27 -2.56
C PRO A 110 5.76 11.66 -3.82
N GLY A 111 6.14 12.50 -4.78
CA GLY A 111 6.87 12.12 -5.99
C GLY A 111 8.17 11.34 -5.71
N ILE A 112 8.87 11.63 -4.61
CA ILE A 112 10.09 10.92 -4.22
C ILE A 112 9.79 9.43 -3.99
N GLY A 113 8.83 9.15 -3.10
CA GLY A 113 8.43 7.79 -2.77
C GLY A 113 7.86 7.06 -3.98
N ARG A 114 7.02 7.74 -4.77
CA ARG A 114 6.39 7.20 -5.98
C ARG A 114 7.41 6.81 -7.06
N VAL A 115 8.40 7.66 -7.33
CA VAL A 115 9.42 7.39 -8.35
C VAL A 115 10.28 6.21 -7.89
N ILE A 116 10.74 6.19 -6.64
CA ILE A 116 11.61 5.12 -6.15
C ILE A 116 10.86 3.78 -6.14
N SER A 117 9.70 3.69 -5.45
CA SER A 117 8.94 2.44 -5.37
C SER A 117 8.45 1.99 -6.74
N GLY A 118 7.92 2.91 -7.55
CA GLY A 118 7.46 2.63 -8.90
C GLY A 118 8.59 2.14 -9.81
N SER A 119 9.79 2.73 -9.73
CA SER A 119 10.93 2.31 -10.55
C SER A 119 11.41 0.90 -10.21
N LEU A 120 11.38 0.51 -8.92
CA LEU A 120 11.78 -0.81 -8.45
C LEU A 120 10.74 -1.88 -8.81
N ILE A 121 9.45 -1.58 -8.65
CA ILE A 121 8.36 -2.47 -9.08
C ILE A 121 8.42 -2.66 -10.61
N ASN A 122 8.57 -1.57 -11.36
CA ASN A 122 8.69 -1.61 -12.82
C ASN A 122 9.93 -2.39 -13.28
N ALA A 123 11.03 -2.34 -12.53
CA ALA A 123 12.21 -3.15 -12.82
C ALA A 123 11.92 -4.65 -12.69
N MET A 124 11.18 -5.07 -11.66
CA MET A 124 10.73 -6.47 -11.53
C MET A 124 9.77 -6.88 -12.65
N VAL A 125 8.84 -6.01 -13.05
CA VAL A 125 7.93 -6.27 -14.18
C VAL A 125 8.72 -6.42 -15.49
N ARG A 126 9.72 -5.57 -15.72
CA ARG A 126 10.57 -5.61 -16.93
C ARG A 126 11.53 -6.79 -16.97
N ALA A 127 11.89 -7.35 -15.81
CA ALA A 127 12.66 -8.58 -15.75
C ALA A 127 11.88 -9.78 -16.34
N ASP A 128 10.54 -9.68 -16.42
CA ASP A 128 9.67 -10.65 -17.10
C ASP A 128 9.93 -12.13 -16.72
N GLY A 129 10.19 -12.37 -15.43
CA GLY A 129 10.49 -13.70 -14.89
C GLY A 129 11.98 -13.98 -14.67
N ASP A 130 12.88 -13.15 -15.22
CA ASP A 130 14.33 -13.23 -14.97
C ASP A 130 14.71 -12.59 -13.62
N PHE A 131 14.27 -13.21 -12.53
CA PHE A 131 14.64 -12.84 -11.17
C PHE A 131 15.16 -14.05 -10.39
N ARG A 132 16.15 -13.86 -9.51
CA ARG A 132 16.69 -14.95 -8.68
C ARG A 132 15.80 -15.26 -7.48
N HIS A 133 15.26 -14.23 -6.85
CA HIS A 133 14.43 -14.32 -5.66
C HIS A 133 13.20 -13.42 -5.80
N ARG A 134 12.11 -13.78 -5.12
CA ARG A 134 10.92 -12.92 -5.05
C ARG A 134 11.26 -11.65 -4.28
N ALA A 135 10.82 -10.51 -4.78
CA ALA A 135 11.01 -9.21 -4.14
C ALA A 135 9.77 -8.85 -3.30
N LEU A 136 9.97 -8.63 -2.00
CA LEU A 136 8.95 -8.12 -1.08
C LEU A 136 8.99 -6.59 -1.06
N PHE A 137 7.90 -5.96 -1.47
CA PHE A 137 7.68 -4.53 -1.31
C PHE A 137 6.81 -4.29 -0.09
N MET A 138 7.48 -3.97 1.02
CA MET A 138 6.83 -3.59 2.27
C MET A 138 6.68 -2.06 2.30
N LEU A 139 5.47 -1.58 2.08
CA LEU A 139 5.17 -0.15 2.01
C LEU A 139 4.34 0.25 3.23
N ASP A 140 4.99 0.97 4.15
CA ASP A 140 4.32 1.58 5.29
C ASP A 140 3.67 2.90 4.88
N GLU A 141 2.55 3.22 5.52
CA GLU A 141 1.75 4.43 5.29
C GLU A 141 1.55 4.75 3.79
N VAL A 142 0.98 3.80 3.04
CA VAL A 142 0.78 3.93 1.59
C VAL A 142 -0.11 5.13 1.23
N ASP A 143 -0.92 5.62 2.17
CA ASP A 143 -1.73 6.85 2.03
C ASP A 143 -0.89 8.07 1.61
N LEU A 144 0.39 8.14 2.04
CA LEU A 144 1.30 9.22 1.66
C LEU A 144 1.73 9.17 0.19
N LEU A 145 1.70 7.99 -0.43
CA LEU A 145 2.04 7.82 -1.85
C LEU A 145 0.85 8.12 -2.76
N GLY A 146 -0.37 8.14 -2.22
CA GLY A 146 -1.59 8.31 -2.99
C GLY A 146 -1.89 7.15 -3.94
N TYR A 147 -2.83 7.35 -4.86
CA TYR A 147 -3.15 6.38 -5.90
C TYR A 147 -1.93 6.08 -6.78
N MET A 148 -1.60 4.81 -6.99
CA MET A 148 -0.53 4.38 -7.88
C MET A 148 -1.00 3.19 -8.73
N ARG A 149 -1.25 3.42 -10.01
CA ARG A 149 -1.66 2.37 -10.96
C ARG A 149 -0.74 1.15 -10.96
N ILE A 150 0.58 1.37 -10.79
CA ILE A 150 1.56 0.28 -10.76
C ILE A 150 1.35 -0.68 -9.57
N LEU A 151 0.76 -0.21 -8.46
CA LEU A 151 0.41 -1.09 -7.33
C LEU A 151 -0.75 -2.02 -7.70
N GLU A 152 -1.77 -1.52 -8.40
CA GLU A 152 -2.89 -2.37 -8.88
C GLU A 152 -2.38 -3.40 -9.90
N GLU A 153 -1.54 -2.98 -10.83
CA GLU A 153 -0.94 -3.89 -11.80
C GLU A 153 -0.07 -4.96 -11.12
N ALA A 154 0.67 -4.58 -10.07
CA ALA A 154 1.46 -5.50 -9.26
C ALA A 154 0.58 -6.43 -8.39
N ARG A 155 -0.58 -5.99 -7.91
CA ARG A 155 -1.57 -6.86 -7.24
C ARG A 155 -2.05 -7.95 -8.19
N ASP A 156 -2.48 -7.56 -9.39
CA ASP A 156 -3.15 -8.47 -10.32
C ASP A 156 -2.17 -9.41 -11.03
N ARG A 157 -0.98 -8.91 -11.39
CA ARG A 157 -0.02 -9.62 -12.25
C ARG A 157 1.36 -9.81 -11.61
N GLY A 158 1.62 -9.24 -10.43
CA GLY A 158 2.95 -9.27 -9.81
C GLY A 158 3.44 -10.66 -9.47
N ARG A 159 2.54 -11.64 -9.27
CA ARG A 159 2.92 -13.02 -8.91
C ARG A 159 3.88 -13.65 -9.93
N LYS A 160 3.61 -13.52 -11.23
CA LYS A 160 4.47 -14.06 -12.31
C LYS A 160 5.80 -13.31 -12.44
N TYR A 161 5.84 -12.05 -11.99
CA TYR A 161 7.05 -11.22 -11.96
C TYR A 161 7.83 -11.34 -10.64
N GLY A 162 7.48 -12.28 -9.77
CA GLY A 162 8.18 -12.46 -8.49
C GLY A 162 7.93 -11.35 -7.47
N ILE A 163 6.90 -10.54 -7.65
CA ILE A 163 6.55 -9.43 -6.75
C ILE A 163 5.63 -9.95 -5.65
N THR A 164 5.94 -9.59 -4.41
CA THR A 164 5.04 -9.72 -3.25
C THR A 164 4.83 -8.32 -2.66
N LEU A 165 3.58 -7.93 -2.45
CA LEU A 165 3.23 -6.65 -1.81
C LEU A 165 2.80 -6.89 -0.36
N MET A 166 3.29 -6.05 0.55
CA MET A 166 2.77 -5.92 1.91
C MET A 166 2.51 -4.44 2.18
N LEU A 167 1.24 -4.06 2.11
CA LEU A 167 0.82 -2.67 2.21
C LEU A 167 0.20 -2.41 3.58
N MET A 168 0.66 -1.36 4.27
CA MET A 168 0.06 -0.94 5.53
C MET A 168 -0.76 0.33 5.35
N TYR A 169 -2.01 0.27 5.85
CA TYR A 169 -2.94 1.40 5.91
C TYR A 169 -3.40 1.58 7.36
N GLN A 170 -3.65 2.83 7.77
CA GLN A 170 -4.22 3.14 9.08
C GLN A 170 -5.71 2.82 9.16
N SER A 171 -6.40 2.86 8.02
CA SER A 171 -7.82 2.54 7.93
C SER A 171 -8.22 2.04 6.54
N VAL A 172 -9.31 1.28 6.48
CA VAL A 172 -9.93 0.88 5.20
C VAL A 172 -10.39 2.12 4.41
N GLY A 173 -10.77 3.21 5.08
CA GLY A 173 -11.15 4.45 4.42
C GLY A 173 -10.02 5.13 3.63
N GLN A 174 -8.75 4.94 4.01
CA GLN A 174 -7.62 5.38 3.18
C GLN A 174 -7.57 4.58 1.87
N LEU A 175 -7.78 3.26 1.94
CA LEU A 175 -7.81 2.40 0.75
C LEU A 175 -8.96 2.80 -0.19
N GLU A 176 -10.16 3.05 0.35
CA GLU A 176 -11.33 3.52 -0.41
C GLU A 176 -11.08 4.89 -1.06
N ARG A 177 -10.36 5.80 -0.40
CA ARG A 177 -10.02 7.11 -0.96
C ARG A 177 -9.14 6.98 -2.20
N HIS A 178 -8.20 6.04 -2.22
CA HIS A 178 -7.24 5.89 -3.32
C HIS A 178 -7.78 5.07 -4.48
N PHE A 179 -8.52 4.00 -4.19
CA PHE A 179 -8.94 3.02 -5.20
C PHE A 179 -10.46 2.98 -5.43
N GLY A 180 -11.22 3.83 -4.74
CA GLY A 180 -12.67 3.72 -4.68
C GLY A 180 -13.13 2.54 -3.83
N LYS A 181 -14.45 2.39 -3.65
CA LYS A 181 -15.03 1.29 -2.86
C LYS A 181 -14.75 -0.07 -3.49
N ASP A 182 -15.01 -0.20 -4.79
CA ASP A 182 -14.82 -1.46 -5.52
C ASP A 182 -13.34 -1.85 -5.60
N GLY A 183 -12.45 -0.86 -5.77
CA GLY A 183 -11.01 -1.10 -5.74
C GLY A 183 -10.53 -1.53 -4.36
N ALA A 184 -11.02 -0.91 -3.27
CA ALA A 184 -10.70 -1.32 -1.91
C ALA A 184 -11.15 -2.76 -1.62
N THR A 185 -12.34 -3.14 -2.05
CA THR A 185 -12.82 -4.53 -1.96
C THR A 185 -11.90 -5.47 -2.75
N SER A 186 -11.55 -5.12 -3.99
CA SER A 186 -10.63 -5.91 -4.83
C SER A 186 -9.25 -6.09 -4.19
N TRP A 187 -8.76 -5.08 -3.47
CA TRP A 187 -7.53 -5.18 -2.70
C TRP A 187 -7.66 -6.15 -1.53
N ILE A 188 -8.72 -6.04 -0.73
CA ILE A 188 -8.93 -6.92 0.44
C ILE A 188 -9.14 -8.37 0.00
N GLU A 189 -9.93 -8.61 -1.04
CA GLU A 189 -10.22 -9.94 -1.58
C GLU A 189 -9.06 -10.56 -2.36
N GLY A 190 -8.27 -9.73 -3.05
CA GLY A 190 -7.12 -10.18 -3.84
C GLY A 190 -5.87 -10.49 -3.02
N CYS A 191 -5.84 -10.14 -1.73
CA CYS A 191 -4.69 -10.40 -0.87
C CYS A 191 -4.69 -11.84 -0.34
N ALA A 192 -3.49 -12.45 -0.28
CA ALA A 192 -3.32 -13.79 0.31
C ALA A 192 -3.74 -13.84 1.79
N PHE A 193 -3.53 -12.73 2.51
CA PHE A 193 -4.06 -12.52 3.85
C PHE A 193 -4.32 -11.03 4.10
N THR A 194 -5.25 -10.74 5.00
CA THR A 194 -5.44 -9.39 5.54
C THR A 194 -5.27 -9.43 7.06
N SER A 195 -4.46 -8.52 7.61
CA SER A 195 -4.30 -8.36 9.05
C SER A 195 -4.97 -7.08 9.53
N TYR A 196 -5.84 -7.21 10.52
CA TYR A 196 -6.51 -6.10 11.17
C TYR A 196 -6.04 -5.96 12.62
N ALA A 197 -5.60 -4.76 13.00
CA ALA A 197 -5.17 -4.44 14.36
C ALA A 197 -5.74 -3.09 14.81
N ALA A 198 -5.94 -2.92 16.11
CA ALA A 198 -6.37 -1.67 16.73
C ALA A 198 -7.60 -1.01 16.06
N ILE A 199 -8.61 -1.82 15.70
CA ILE A 199 -9.82 -1.36 15.00
C ILE A 199 -10.68 -0.53 15.95
N LYS A 200 -10.91 0.74 15.59
CA LYS A 200 -11.79 1.65 16.36
C LYS A 200 -13.15 1.85 15.72
N ALA A 201 -13.23 1.78 14.39
CA ALA A 201 -14.46 2.04 13.65
C ALA A 201 -15.42 0.86 13.74
N LEU A 202 -16.64 1.10 14.21
CA LEU A 202 -17.68 0.07 14.33
C LEU A 202 -18.01 -0.56 12.97
N TYR A 203 -18.00 0.24 11.89
CA TYR A 203 -18.23 -0.26 10.53
C TYR A 203 -17.18 -1.32 10.13
N THR A 204 -15.90 -1.01 10.30
CA THR A 204 -14.81 -1.97 10.05
C THR A 204 -14.91 -3.20 10.94
N ALA A 205 -15.26 -3.03 12.22
CA ALA A 205 -15.44 -4.16 13.14
C ALA A 205 -16.60 -5.08 12.73
N ARG A 206 -17.71 -4.53 12.21
CA ARG A 206 -18.81 -5.33 11.64
C ARG A 206 -18.35 -6.13 10.43
N ASN A 207 -17.58 -5.51 9.52
CA ASN A 207 -17.05 -6.21 8.36
C ASN A 207 -16.08 -7.33 8.76
N VAL A 208 -15.15 -7.07 9.70
CA VAL A 208 -14.22 -8.10 10.20
C VAL A 208 -14.95 -9.22 10.93
N SER A 209 -15.97 -8.91 11.74
CA SER A 209 -16.83 -9.91 12.38
C SER A 209 -17.52 -10.81 11.34
N ALA A 210 -18.07 -10.22 10.28
CA ALA A 210 -18.68 -10.96 9.17
C ALA A 210 -17.65 -11.83 8.41
N LEU A 211 -16.43 -11.32 8.17
CA LEU A 211 -15.34 -12.07 7.55
C LEU A 211 -14.86 -13.25 8.39
N CYS A 212 -14.93 -13.16 9.73
CA CYS A 212 -14.62 -14.28 10.60
C CYS A 212 -15.69 -15.39 10.50
N GLY A 213 -16.94 -15.01 10.27
CA GLY A 213 -18.08 -15.93 10.23
C GLY A 213 -18.68 -16.19 11.61
N ASP A 214 -19.50 -17.24 11.70
CA ASP A 214 -20.30 -17.57 12.88
C ASP A 214 -19.95 -18.94 13.46
N MET A 215 -20.32 -19.13 14.72
CA MET A 215 -20.36 -20.40 15.42
C MET A 215 -21.75 -20.68 15.98
N THR A 216 -22.00 -21.96 16.26
CA THR A 216 -23.18 -22.38 17.01
C THR A 216 -22.84 -22.45 18.49
N VAL A 217 -23.62 -21.77 19.31
CA VAL A 217 -23.51 -21.81 20.78
C VAL A 217 -24.68 -22.57 21.38
N GLU A 218 -24.39 -23.39 22.39
CA GLU A 218 -25.40 -24.08 23.19
C GLU A 218 -25.85 -23.16 24.33
N VAL A 219 -27.14 -22.83 24.37
CA VAL A 219 -27.76 -22.00 25.41
C VAL A 219 -28.65 -22.91 26.27
N ARG A 220 -28.27 -23.05 27.55
CA ARG A 220 -29.02 -23.81 28.54
C ARG A 220 -29.96 -22.89 29.31
N GLY A 221 -31.27 -23.07 29.10
CA GLY A 221 -32.30 -22.44 29.92
C GLY A 221 -32.56 -23.28 31.17
N ARG A 222 -32.40 -22.70 32.36
CA ARG A 222 -32.82 -23.32 33.62
C ARG A 222 -34.01 -22.56 34.16
N SER A 223 -35.15 -23.25 34.26
CA SER A 223 -36.34 -22.71 34.93
C SER A 223 -36.52 -23.40 36.27
N ARG A 224 -36.74 -22.59 37.32
CA ARG A 224 -37.12 -23.07 38.65
C ARG A 224 -38.49 -22.51 38.98
N ASN A 225 -39.46 -23.41 39.18
CA ASN A 225 -40.75 -23.03 39.72
C ASN A 225 -40.62 -22.83 41.23
N LEU A 226 -40.66 -21.57 41.68
CA LEU A 226 -40.83 -21.21 43.09
C LEU A 226 -42.34 -21.19 43.39
N GLY A 227 -42.93 -22.36 43.59
CA GLY A 227 -44.31 -22.47 44.03
C GLY A 227 -44.43 -22.16 45.53
N TRP A 228 -45.25 -21.17 45.89
CA TRP A 228 -45.63 -20.91 47.29
C TRP A 228 -46.72 -21.92 47.67
N SER A 229 -46.33 -23.15 48.07
CA SER A 229 -47.24 -24.10 48.72
C SER A 229 -46.60 -24.69 49.97
N ASN A 230 -47.42 -24.80 51.02
CA ASN A 230 -47.02 -25.10 52.39
C ASN A 230 -46.95 -26.61 52.66
N SER A 231 -46.45 -27.41 51.71
CA SER A 231 -46.33 -28.86 51.88
C SER A 231 -45.21 -29.43 51.01
N ASP A 232 -44.35 -30.25 51.61
CA ASP A 232 -43.28 -31.07 51.02
C ASP A 232 -43.45 -31.41 49.54
N SER A 233 -43.00 -30.52 48.65
CA SER A 233 -42.89 -30.82 47.23
C SER A 233 -41.54 -30.35 46.70
N SER A 234 -40.73 -31.33 46.32
CA SER A 234 -39.42 -31.15 45.70
C SER A 234 -39.50 -30.13 44.56
N ALA A 235 -38.70 -29.07 44.63
CA ALA A 235 -38.60 -28.05 43.58
C ALA A 235 -38.34 -28.72 42.21
N ARG A 236 -39.33 -28.66 41.31
CA ARG A 236 -39.16 -29.15 39.93
C ARG A 236 -38.27 -28.16 39.15
N GLN A 237 -37.06 -28.58 38.82
CA GLN A 237 -36.16 -27.84 37.94
C GLN A 237 -36.30 -28.39 36.52
N SER A 238 -36.62 -27.52 35.57
CA SER A 238 -36.65 -27.87 34.14
C SER A 238 -35.41 -27.30 33.46
N GLU A 239 -34.72 -28.12 32.67
CA GLU A 239 -33.60 -27.70 31.83
C GLU A 239 -33.97 -27.85 30.35
N SER A 240 -33.74 -26.79 29.58
CA SER A 240 -33.88 -26.80 28.13
C SER A 240 -32.54 -26.45 27.48
N ILE A 241 -32.20 -27.16 26.40
CA ILE A 241 -30.99 -26.91 25.62
C ILE A 241 -31.45 -26.37 24.26
N SER A 242 -30.91 -25.22 23.86
CA SER A 242 -31.17 -24.61 22.56
C SER A 242 -29.86 -24.26 21.87
N PHE A 243 -29.80 -24.43 20.54
CA PHE A 243 -28.64 -24.05 19.75
C PHE A 243 -28.91 -22.72 19.04
N GLN A 244 -28.02 -21.75 19.21
CA GLN A 244 -28.15 -20.41 18.64
C GLN A 244 -26.93 -20.07 17.79
N ARG A 245 -27.14 -19.34 16.69
CA ARG A 245 -26.06 -18.78 15.86
C ARG A 245 -25.48 -17.54 16.54
N ARG A 246 -24.16 -17.47 16.66
CA ARG A 246 -23.42 -16.30 17.18
C ARG A 246 -22.20 -16.04 16.29
N PRO A 247 -21.88 -14.79 15.93
CA PRO A 247 -20.59 -14.46 15.32
C PRO A 247 -19.42 -15.06 16.11
N LEU A 248 -18.34 -15.49 15.44
CA LEU A 248 -17.14 -15.98 16.14
C LEU A 248 -16.57 -14.92 17.07
N ILE A 249 -16.59 -13.67 16.60
CA ILE A 249 -16.23 -12.49 17.38
C ILE A 249 -17.24 -11.38 17.10
N MET A 250 -17.80 -10.79 18.15
CA MET A 250 -18.77 -9.72 18.04
C MET A 250 -18.06 -8.40 17.73
N PRO A 251 -18.71 -7.45 17.02
CA PRO A 251 -18.10 -6.15 16.72
C PRO A 251 -17.64 -5.36 17.95
N HIS A 252 -18.34 -5.48 19.08
CA HIS A 252 -17.93 -4.83 20.34
C HIS A 252 -16.71 -5.52 20.98
N GLU A 253 -16.56 -6.85 20.81
CA GLU A 253 -15.38 -7.57 21.29
C GLU A 253 -14.12 -7.14 20.54
N ILE A 254 -14.26 -6.80 19.25
CA ILE A 254 -13.18 -6.24 18.43
C ILE A 254 -12.79 -4.84 18.90
N THR A 255 -13.76 -3.95 19.13
CA THR A 255 -13.46 -2.52 19.41
C THR A 255 -13.13 -2.22 20.87
N GLN A 256 -13.67 -3.00 21.81
CA GLN A 256 -13.57 -2.73 23.25
C GLN A 256 -12.70 -3.75 23.99
N SER A 257 -12.86 -5.04 23.67
CA SER A 257 -12.24 -6.13 24.44
C SER A 257 -10.89 -6.59 23.87
N MET A 258 -10.64 -6.36 22.58
CA MET A 258 -9.39 -6.76 21.93
C MET A 258 -8.21 -5.96 22.47
N ARG A 259 -7.12 -6.63 22.84
CA ARG A 259 -5.93 -5.95 23.36
C ARG A 259 -5.25 -5.15 22.25
N LYS A 260 -4.53 -4.08 22.62
CA LYS A 260 -3.86 -3.17 21.66
C LYS A 260 -2.78 -3.87 20.81
N ASP A 261 -2.20 -4.94 21.33
CA ASP A 261 -1.19 -5.77 20.73
C ASP A 261 -1.75 -7.00 20.01
N GLU A 262 -3.08 -7.17 19.95
CA GLU A 262 -3.71 -8.24 19.19
C GLU A 262 -3.99 -7.82 17.75
N GLN A 263 -4.08 -8.82 16.89
CA GLN A 263 -4.50 -8.71 15.50
C GLN A 263 -5.40 -9.90 15.13
N ILE A 264 -6.27 -9.66 14.14
CA ILE A 264 -7.08 -10.68 13.48
C ILE A 264 -6.52 -10.83 12.07
N ILE A 265 -6.06 -12.03 11.73
CA ILE A 265 -5.56 -12.38 10.41
C ILE A 265 -6.61 -13.23 9.70
N ILE A 266 -7.07 -12.74 8.56
CA ILE A 266 -7.94 -13.46 7.64
C ILE A 266 -7.04 -14.01 6.52
N VAL A 267 -7.02 -15.32 6.34
CA VAL A 267 -6.22 -16.01 5.32
C VAL A 267 -7.17 -16.82 4.45
N GLN A 268 -6.99 -16.77 3.13
CA GLN A 268 -7.84 -17.54 2.22
C GLN A 268 -7.70 -19.05 2.51
N GLY A 269 -8.84 -19.74 2.60
CA GLY A 269 -8.90 -21.19 2.82
C GLY A 269 -8.60 -21.66 4.26
N HIS A 270 -8.47 -20.76 5.23
CA HIS A 270 -8.19 -21.11 6.62
C HIS A 270 -9.12 -20.38 7.59
N SER A 271 -9.29 -20.94 8.79
CA SER A 271 -10.03 -20.27 9.87
C SER A 271 -9.34 -18.96 10.28
N PRO A 272 -10.11 -17.92 10.67
CA PRO A 272 -9.55 -16.65 11.11
C PRO A 272 -8.64 -16.86 12.33
N ILE A 273 -7.50 -16.17 12.34
CA ILE A 273 -6.49 -16.29 13.40
C ILE A 273 -6.50 -15.03 14.25
N ARG A 274 -6.89 -15.13 15.52
CA ARG A 274 -6.69 -14.08 16.52
C ARG A 274 -5.38 -14.35 17.26
N CYS A 275 -4.40 -13.47 17.11
CA CYS A 275 -3.07 -13.65 17.70
C CYS A 275 -2.45 -12.34 18.17
N GLY A 276 -1.41 -12.43 19.00
CA GLY A 276 -0.58 -11.29 19.37
C GLY A 276 0.33 -10.87 18.21
N ARG A 277 0.54 -9.55 18.05
CA ARG A 277 1.48 -8.97 17.11
C ARG A 277 2.92 -9.33 17.50
N ALA A 278 3.76 -9.51 16.49
CA ALA A 278 5.20 -9.67 16.68
C ALA A 278 5.84 -8.32 17.06
N ILE A 279 5.81 -7.99 18.35
CA ILE A 279 6.42 -6.77 18.89
C ILE A 279 7.89 -7.05 19.20
N TYR A 280 8.80 -6.32 18.53
CA TYR A 280 10.23 -6.62 18.56
C TYR A 280 10.83 -6.66 19.97
N PHE A 281 10.51 -5.70 20.84
CA PHE A 281 11.06 -5.64 22.21
C PHE A 281 10.50 -6.71 23.16
N ARG A 282 9.47 -7.44 22.75
CA ARG A 282 8.96 -8.60 23.51
C ARG A 282 9.64 -9.91 23.11
N ARG A 283 10.48 -9.88 22.08
CA ARG A 283 11.20 -11.03 21.54
C ARG A 283 12.69 -10.82 21.76
N LYS A 284 13.32 -11.69 22.55
CA LYS A 284 14.73 -11.54 22.93
C LYS A 284 15.62 -11.45 21.70
N GLU A 285 15.38 -12.34 20.73
CA GLU A 285 16.14 -12.41 19.49
C GLU A 285 16.07 -11.13 18.64
N LEU A 286 14.93 -10.40 18.68
CA LEU A 286 14.79 -9.14 17.94
C LEU A 286 15.28 -7.94 18.75
N ASN A 287 15.15 -8.00 20.08
CA ASN A 287 15.58 -6.93 20.97
C ASN A 287 17.12 -6.83 21.02
N GLU A 288 17.82 -7.96 20.96
CA GLU A 288 19.29 -8.02 20.97
C GLU A 288 19.93 -7.38 19.73
N VAL A 289 19.27 -7.49 18.56
CA VAL A 289 19.77 -6.92 17.29
C VAL A 289 19.26 -5.50 17.03
N ALA A 290 18.27 -5.01 17.79
CA ALA A 290 17.71 -3.69 17.63
C ALA A 290 18.59 -2.62 18.30
N LYS A 291 18.86 -1.53 17.57
CA LYS A 291 19.48 -0.33 18.18
C LYS A 291 18.52 0.31 19.19
N VAL A 292 19.08 1.00 20.18
CA VAL A 292 18.33 1.75 21.19
C VAL A 292 17.31 2.66 20.52
N ASN A 293 16.04 2.44 20.83
CA ASN A 293 14.93 3.18 20.23
C ASN A 293 14.57 4.38 21.10
N ARG A 294 14.83 5.60 20.63
CA ARG A 294 14.51 6.86 21.32
C ARG A 294 13.02 7.06 21.63
N PHE A 295 12.13 6.31 20.97
CA PHE A 295 10.69 6.39 21.17
C PHE A 295 10.14 5.32 22.11
N VAL A 296 10.95 4.33 22.51
CA VAL A 296 10.56 3.38 23.57
C VAL A 296 10.82 4.05 24.90
N LYS A 297 9.74 4.51 25.53
CA LYS A 297 9.73 4.86 26.96
C LYS A 297 9.27 3.61 27.72
N PHE A 298 10.13 3.10 28.59
CA PHE A 298 9.80 2.03 29.53
C PHE A 298 8.82 2.53 30.59
#